data_AF-A0A5E5PZB2-F1
#
_entry.id   AF-A0A5E5PZB2-F1
#
_cell.length_a   1.000
_cell.length_b   1.000
_cell.length_c   1.000
_cell.angle_alpha   90.00
_cell.angle_beta   90.00
_cell.angle_gamma   90.00
#
_symmetry.space_group_name_H-M   'P 1'
#
loop_
_entity.id
_entity.type
_entity.pdbx_description
1 polymer ?
#
loop_
_entity_poly.entity_id
_entity_poly.type
_entity_poly.pdbx_seq_one_letter_code
_entity_poly.pdbx_strand_id
1 'polypeptide(L)'
;FMILKIDNEEFINNISKNQTVELFNEYKTLPNIKIKDIKVLEQVNLMTPENIHLNSFMYEPILDMNSDELIKLYKIIKRMLEGSE
;
A
#
# COMPACT_ATOMS: atom_id res chain seq x y z
N PHE A 1 -8.37 2.70 -1.59
CA PHE A 1 -8.09 2.54 -3.03
C PHE A 1 -8.11 1.07 -3.43
N MET A 2 -7.15 0.22 -3.01
CA MET A 2 -7.08 -1.19 -3.45
C MET A 2 -8.35 -1.98 -3.13
N ILE A 3 -8.88 -1.86 -1.91
CA ILE A 3 -10.15 -2.50 -1.50
C ILE A 3 -11.30 -2.17 -2.47
N LEU A 4 -11.48 -0.90 -2.83
CA LEU A 4 -12.53 -0.47 -3.75
C LEU A 4 -12.33 -0.99 -5.18
N LYS A 5 -11.08 -1.29 -5.58
CA LYS A 5 -10.78 -1.81 -6.92
C LYS A 5 -10.89 -3.33 -6.99
N ILE A 6 -10.60 -4.02 -5.89
CA ILE A 6 -10.73 -5.47 -5.78
C ILE A 6 -12.20 -5.87 -5.64
N ASP A 7 -12.99 -5.09 -4.88
CA ASP A 7 -14.45 -5.28 -4.72
C ASP A 7 -14.86 -6.72 -4.38
N ASN A 8 -14.05 -7.39 -3.55
CA ASN A 8 -14.28 -8.77 -3.10
C ASN A 8 -14.21 -8.83 -1.58
N GLU A 9 -15.36 -8.69 -0.93
CA GLU A 9 -15.48 -8.67 0.53
C GLU A 9 -15.03 -9.99 1.18
N GLU A 10 -15.30 -11.14 0.55
CA GLU A 10 -14.89 -12.44 1.08
C GLU A 10 -13.36 -12.54 1.15
N PHE A 11 -12.67 -12.16 0.08
CA PHE A 11 -11.21 -12.10 0.06
C PHE A 11 -10.69 -11.15 1.14
N ILE A 12 -11.20 -9.91 1.19
CA ILE A 12 -10.73 -8.89 2.13
C ILE A 12 -10.90 -9.32 3.59
N ASN A 13 -12.03 -9.94 3.92
CA ASN A 13 -12.34 -10.39 5.28
C ASN A 13 -11.51 -11.61 5.71
N ASN A 14 -10.99 -12.39 4.75
CA ASN A 14 -10.12 -13.54 5.03
C ASN A 14 -8.65 -13.17 5.25
N ILE A 15 -8.25 -11.92 5.01
CA ILE A 15 -6.87 -11.47 5.25
C ILE A 15 -6.63 -11.26 6.75
N SER A 16 -5.80 -12.11 7.35
CA SER A 16 -5.53 -12.06 8.80
C SER A 16 -4.20 -11.38 9.19
N LYS A 17 -3.24 -11.25 8.26
CA LYS A 17 -1.93 -10.63 8.45
C LYS A 17 -1.40 -10.04 7.13
N ASN A 18 -0.44 -9.12 7.22
CA ASN A 18 0.23 -8.49 6.07
C ASN A 18 -0.76 -7.93 5.04
N GLN A 19 -1.79 -7.23 5.55
CA GLN A 19 -2.95 -6.85 4.76
C GLN A 19 -2.56 -6.05 3.52
N THR A 20 -1.60 -5.15 3.65
CA THR A 20 -1.18 -4.30 2.53
C THR A 20 -0.54 -5.11 1.42
N VAL A 21 0.29 -6.10 1.77
CA VAL A 21 0.94 -7.00 0.81
C VAL A 21 -0.08 -7.87 0.09
N GLU A 22 -1.02 -8.47 0.83
CA GLU A 22 -2.06 -9.35 0.25
C GLU A 22 -2.98 -8.56 -0.69
N LEU A 23 -3.44 -7.37 -0.28
CA LEU A 23 -4.22 -6.48 -1.14
C LEU A 23 -3.44 -6.06 -2.38
N PHE A 24 -2.14 -5.79 -2.28
CA PHE A 24 -1.32 -5.43 -3.43
C PHE A 24 -1.14 -6.61 -4.40
N ASN A 25 -0.98 -7.82 -3.87
CA ASN A 25 -0.89 -9.04 -4.67
C ASN A 25 -2.17 -9.28 -5.47
N GLU A 26 -3.32 -9.19 -4.82
CA GLU A 26 -4.61 -9.32 -5.50
C GLU A 26 -4.86 -8.18 -6.49
N TYR A 27 -4.51 -6.94 -6.13
CA TYR A 27 -4.67 -5.80 -7.05
C TYR A 27 -3.89 -6.01 -8.37
N LYS A 28 -2.73 -6.66 -8.34
CA LYS A 28 -1.94 -6.96 -9.55
C LYS A 28 -2.57 -7.99 -10.48
N THR A 29 -3.52 -8.80 -10.01
CA THR A 29 -4.21 -9.80 -10.83
C THR A 29 -5.41 -9.21 -11.58
N LEU A 30 -5.87 -8.03 -11.19
CA LEU A 30 -7.03 -7.37 -11.79
C LEU A 30 -6.80 -7.02 -13.27
N PRO A 31 -7.83 -7.13 -14.13
CA PRO A 31 -7.73 -6.69 -15.51
C PRO A 31 -7.65 -5.16 -15.61
N ASN A 32 -7.01 -4.64 -16.66
CA ASN A 32 -6.91 -3.20 -16.97
C ASN A 32 -6.18 -2.33 -15.92
N ILE A 33 -5.30 -2.93 -15.12
CA ILE A 33 -4.41 -2.22 -14.20
C ILE A 33 -3.45 -1.27 -14.93
N LYS A 34 -3.30 -0.06 -14.39
CA LYS A 34 -2.32 0.92 -14.88
C LYS A 34 -0.97 0.65 -14.22
N ILE A 35 0.08 0.49 -15.04
CA ILE A 35 1.47 0.31 -14.56
C ILE A 35 1.89 1.43 -13.59
N LYS A 36 1.41 2.65 -13.82
CA LYS A 36 1.65 3.79 -12.92
C LYS A 36 1.10 3.54 -11.51
N ASP A 37 -0.07 2.95 -11.39
CA ASP A 37 -0.71 2.69 -10.09
C ASP A 37 0.06 1.62 -9.34
N ILE A 38 0.55 0.59 -10.04
CA ILE A 38 1.39 -0.46 -9.46
C ILE A 38 2.66 0.13 -8.85
N LYS A 39 3.37 1.01 -9.57
CA LYS A 39 4.59 1.65 -9.06
C LYS A 39 4.34 2.48 -7.80
N VAL A 40 3.19 3.15 -7.72
CA VAL A 40 2.82 3.93 -6.53
C VAL A 40 2.50 3.00 -5.36
N LEU A 41 1.71 1.95 -5.60
CA LEU A 41 1.33 0.99 -4.55
C LEU A 41 2.51 0.15 -4.08
N GLU A 42 3.50 -0.11 -4.92
CA GLU A 42 4.77 -0.74 -4.53
C GLU A 42 5.54 0.13 -3.55
N GLN A 43 5.58 1.46 -3.76
CA GLN A 43 6.14 2.39 -2.77
C GLN A 43 5.38 2.33 -1.46
N VAL A 44 4.03 2.31 -1.48
CA VAL A 44 3.24 2.15 -0.25
C VAL A 44 3.64 0.90 0.51
N ASN A 45 3.78 -0.22 -0.20
CA ASN A 45 4.13 -1.49 0.40
C ASN A 45 5.49 -1.42 1.10
N LEU A 46 6.48 -0.73 0.51
CA LEU A 46 7.79 -0.50 1.13
C LEU A 46 7.72 0.42 2.37
N MET A 47 6.74 1.32 2.45
CA MET A 47 6.57 2.26 3.56
C MET A 47 5.67 1.76 4.69
N THR A 48 5.02 0.60 4.55
CA THR A 48 4.10 0.12 5.58
C THR A 48 4.83 -0.47 6.78
N PRO A 49 4.25 -0.37 8.00
CA PRO A 49 4.83 -0.96 9.21
C PRO A 49 5.02 -2.47 9.10
N GLU A 50 4.35 -3.13 8.15
CA GLU A 50 4.50 -4.55 7.82
C GLU A 50 5.87 -4.87 7.21
N ASN A 51 6.45 -3.94 6.43
CA ASN A 51 7.77 -4.08 5.79
C ASN A 51 8.86 -3.24 6.49
N ILE A 52 8.49 -2.34 7.41
CA ILE A 52 9.45 -1.64 8.27
C ILE A 52 9.93 -2.63 9.33
N HIS A 53 11.14 -3.15 9.14
CA HIS A 53 11.82 -3.92 10.16
C HIS A 53 12.22 -2.97 11.30
N LEU A 54 11.44 -2.99 12.39
CA LEU A 54 11.85 -2.40 13.65
C LEU A 54 13.12 -3.12 14.11
N ASN A 55 14.29 -2.48 13.99
CA ASN A 55 15.50 -2.91 14.67
C ASN A 55 15.28 -2.71 16.18
N SER A 56 14.66 -3.70 16.82
CA SER A 56 14.33 -3.74 18.25
C SER A 56 15.55 -3.81 19.16
N PHE A 57 16.76 -3.79 18.61
CA PHE A 57 18.01 -3.66 19.38
C PHE A 57 18.30 -2.22 19.82
N MET A 58 17.71 -1.20 19.19
CA MET A 58 17.89 0.22 19.60
C MET A 58 16.60 1.07 19.62
N TYR A 59 15.40 0.50 19.43
CA TYR A 59 14.12 1.25 19.36
C TYR A 59 14.05 2.36 18.29
N GLU A 60 15.08 2.49 17.44
CA GLU A 60 15.04 3.36 16.28
C GLU A 60 14.42 2.58 15.10
N PRO A 61 13.25 2.99 14.60
CA PRO A 61 12.85 2.55 13.28
C PRO A 61 13.85 3.13 12.29
N ILE A 62 14.70 2.28 11.69
CA ILE A 62 15.54 2.68 10.55
C ILE A 62 14.59 2.85 9.37
N LEU A 63 13.97 4.01 9.33
CA LEU A 63 13.05 4.45 8.31
C LEU A 63 13.77 5.60 7.62
N ASP A 64 14.62 5.28 6.66
CA ASP A 64 15.41 6.24 5.89
C ASP A 64 14.52 6.93 4.82
N MET A 65 13.35 7.41 5.25
CA MET A 65 12.42 8.17 4.41
C MET A 65 12.01 9.44 5.11
N ASN A 66 12.06 10.53 4.34
CA ASN A 66 11.68 11.83 4.81
C ASN A 66 10.15 11.91 4.94
N SER A 67 9.66 12.67 5.93
CA SER A 67 8.23 12.99 6.12
C SER A 67 7.61 13.59 4.85
N ASP A 68 8.39 14.33 4.06
CA ASP A 68 7.94 14.87 2.77
C ASP A 68 7.53 13.78 1.77
N GLU A 69 8.22 12.64 1.77
CA GLU A 69 7.93 11.51 0.88
C GLU A 69 6.63 10.82 1.28
N LEU A 70 6.40 10.65 2.58
CA LEU A 70 5.13 10.14 3.13
C LEU A 70 3.96 11.06 2.76
N ILE A 71 4.12 12.37 2.93
CA ILE A 71 3.09 13.37 2.57
C ILE A 71 2.82 13.33 1.06
N LYS A 72 3.87 13.22 0.24
CA LYS A 72 3.74 13.13 -1.22
C LYS A 72 3.00 11.86 -1.62
N LEU A 73 3.36 10.71 -1.05
CA LEU A 73 2.73 9.43 -1.36
C LEU A 73 1.24 9.44 -0.94
N TYR A 74 0.92 9.96 0.24
CA TYR A 74 -0.45 10.15 0.69
C TYR A 74 -1.27 11.01 -0.29
N LYS A 75 -0.74 12.15 -0.73
CA LYS A 75 -1.42 13.04 -1.69
C LYS A 75 -1.67 12.35 -3.03
N ILE A 76 -0.73 11.54 -3.52
CA ILE A 76 -0.90 10.78 -4.77
C ILE A 76 -2.05 9.79 -4.62
N ILE A 77 -2.06 8.99 -3.53
CA ILE A 77 -3.10 8.00 -3.32
C ILE A 77 -4.47 8.62 -3.08
N LYS A 78 -4.53 9.73 -2.36
CA LYS A 78 -5.78 10.47 -2.17
C LYS A 78 -6.39 10.90 -3.51
N ARG A 79 -5.57 11.43 -4.44
CA ARG A 79 -6.05 11.78 -5.80
C ARG A 79 -6.45 10.56 -6.61
N MET A 80 -5.74 9.44 -6.47
CA MET A 80 -6.12 8.19 -7.14
C MET A 80 -7.49 7.69 -6.64
N LEU A 81 -7.78 7.87 -5.36
CA LEU A 81 -9.08 7.56 -4.77
C LEU A 81 -10.18 8.48 -5.30
N GLU A 82 -9.96 9.80 -5.29
CA GLU A 82 -10.92 10.80 -5.78
C GLU A 82 -11.21 10.66 -7.28
N GLY A 83 -10.23 10.27 -8.09
CA GLY A 83 -10.42 10.01 -9.53
C GLY A 83 -10.93 8.60 -9.86
N SER A 84 -11.35 7.83 -8.85
CA SER A 84 -11.94 6.49 -9.02
C SER A 84 -13.46 6.46 -8.83
N GLU A 85 -14.06 7.59 -8.43
CA GLU A 85 -15.50 7.86 -8.48
C GLU A 85 -15.91 8.33 -9.89
#